data_AF-A0A226MEZ0-F1
#
_entry.id   AF-A0A226MEZ0-F1
#
_cell.length_a   1.000
_cell.length_b   1.000
_cell.length_c   1.000
_cell.angle_alpha   90.00
_cell.angle_beta   90.00
_cell.angle_gamma   90.00
#
_symmetry.space_group_name_H-M   'P 1'
#
loop_
_entity.id
_entity.type
_entity.pdbx_description
1 polymer ?
#
loop_
_entity_poly.entity_id
_entity_poly.type
_entity_poly.pdbx_seq_one_letter_code
_entity_poly.pdbx_strand_id
1 'polypeptide(L)'
;MCAVFGGIYCLRHSVQCLVVDKESGRCKAIIDHFGQRISANYFIVEDSYLSESVCVNVRYRQLSRAVLITDQSVLKTDSEQQVSILTVPPVDLGQPAVCVIELCSSTMTCMKD
;
A
#
# COMPACT_ATOMS: atom_id res chain seq x y z
N MET A 1 -0.86 16.10 4.76
CA MET A 1 -1.72 17.21 5.25
C MET A 1 -2.38 16.94 6.61
N CYS A 2 -2.77 15.73 7.02
CA CYS A 2 -3.53 15.55 8.27
C CYS A 2 -2.85 16.13 9.53
N ALA A 3 -1.54 15.89 9.72
CA ALA A 3 -0.83 16.34 10.93
C ALA A 3 -0.83 17.86 11.11
N VAL A 4 -0.71 18.64 10.02
CA VAL A 4 -0.69 20.10 10.11
C VAL A 4 -2.04 20.68 10.55
N PHE A 5 -3.12 19.90 10.41
CA PHE A 5 -4.46 20.25 10.88
C PHE A 5 -4.83 19.49 12.18
N GLY A 6 -3.82 19.05 12.95
CA GLY A 6 -4.02 18.42 14.26
C GLY A 6 -4.19 16.90 14.26
N GLY A 7 -3.98 16.23 13.12
CA GLY A 7 -3.98 14.77 13.04
C GLY A 7 -2.82 14.13 13.80
N ILE A 8 -3.11 13.06 14.55
CA ILE A 8 -2.10 12.31 15.32
C ILE A 8 -1.73 11.04 14.58
N TYR A 9 -0.44 10.73 14.53
CA TYR A 9 0.11 9.54 13.89
C TYR A 9 0.90 8.70 14.89
N CYS A 10 0.49 7.45 15.05
CA CYS A 10 1.16 6.47 15.91
C CYS A 10 1.65 5.29 15.08
N LEU A 11 2.95 5.27 14.73
CA LEU A 11 3.58 4.12 14.08
C LEU A 11 3.94 3.04 15.10
N ARG A 12 3.96 1.77 14.68
CA ARG A 12 4.17 0.61 15.56
C ARG A 12 3.14 0.55 16.71
N HIS A 13 1.91 0.99 16.43
CA HIS A 13 0.80 1.04 17.38
C HIS A 13 -0.39 0.29 16.79
N SER A 14 -0.44 -1.03 17.01
CA SER A 14 -1.52 -1.87 16.49
C SER A 14 -2.81 -1.76 17.30
N VAL A 15 -3.92 -2.12 16.63
CA VAL A 15 -5.27 -2.20 17.21
C VAL A 15 -5.63 -3.67 17.39
N GLN A 16 -6.18 -4.01 18.56
CA GLN A 16 -6.60 -5.38 18.89
C GLN A 16 -8.00 -5.69 18.35
N CYS A 17 -8.95 -4.78 18.56
CA CYS A 17 -10.34 -5.01 18.14
C CYS A 17 -11.17 -3.72 17.98
N LEU A 18 -12.27 -3.85 17.25
CA LEU A 18 -13.34 -2.87 17.16
C LEU A 18 -14.37 -3.13 18.26
N VAL A 19 -14.84 -2.08 18.93
CA VAL A 19 -15.92 -2.15 19.91
C VAL A 19 -17.23 -1.76 19.26
N VAL A 20 -18.13 -2.74 19.15
CA VAL A 20 -19.45 -2.57 18.54
C VAL A 20 -20.53 -2.52 19.61
N ASP A 21 -21.38 -1.51 19.54
CA ASP A 21 -22.59 -1.42 20.34
C ASP A 21 -23.63 -2.44 19.87
N LYS A 22 -24.12 -3.30 20.76
CA LYS A 22 -24.99 -4.43 20.38
C LYS A 22 -26.38 -4.01 19.92
N GLU A 23 -26.89 -2.90 20.45
CA GLU A 23 -28.25 -2.42 20.13
C GLU A 23 -28.28 -1.70 18.78
N SER A 24 -27.34 -0.77 18.55
CA SER A 24 -27.27 0.02 17.32
C SER A 24 -26.46 -0.63 16.21
N GLY A 25 -25.67 -1.67 16.52
CA GLY A 25 -24.71 -2.28 15.58
C GLY A 25 -23.54 -1.36 15.19
N ARG A 26 -23.41 -0.17 15.80
CA ARG A 26 -22.39 0.80 15.43
C ARG A 26 -21.07 0.55 16.15
N CYS A 27 -19.96 0.64 15.43
CA CYS A 27 -18.64 0.75 16.05
C CYS A 27 -18.55 2.08 16.82
N LYS A 28 -18.05 2.03 18.06
CA LYS A 28 -17.95 3.18 18.98
C LYS A 28 -16.53 3.48 19.41
N ALA A 29 -15.65 2.48 19.38
CA ALA A 29 -14.27 2.61 19.81
C ALA A 29 -13.39 1.51 19.19
N ILE A 30 -12.08 1.65 19.39
CA ILE A 30 -11.11 0.56 19.27
C ILE A 30 -10.49 0.26 20.64
N ILE A 31 -9.93 -0.94 20.79
CA ILE A 31 -8.97 -1.27 21.85
C ILE A 31 -7.60 -1.40 21.20
N ASP A 32 -6.62 -0.64 21.66
CA ASP A 32 -5.25 -0.73 21.14
C ASP A 32 -4.44 -1.86 21.80
N HIS A 33 -3.20 -2.06 21.36
CA HIS A 33 -2.34 -3.11 21.92
C HIS A 33 -1.91 -2.89 23.38
N PHE A 34 -2.10 -1.70 23.94
CA PHE A 34 -1.90 -1.43 25.37
C PHE A 34 -3.18 -1.65 26.19
N GLY A 35 -4.30 -2.02 25.54
CA GLY A 35 -5.60 -2.15 26.18
C GLY A 35 -6.34 -0.83 26.35
N GLN A 36 -5.86 0.27 25.77
CA GLN A 36 -6.52 1.57 25.83
C GLN A 36 -7.75 1.58 24.91
N ARG A 37 -8.89 2.02 25.47
CA ARG A 37 -10.10 2.27 24.69
C ARG A 37 -10.08 3.67 24.08
N ILE A 38 -10.14 3.76 22.76
CA ILE A 38 -10.17 5.03 22.03
C ILE A 38 -11.49 5.15 21.26
N SER A 39 -12.32 6.12 21.65
CA SER A 39 -13.65 6.34 21.06
C SER A 39 -13.57 7.23 19.82
N ALA A 40 -14.37 6.92 18.80
CA ALA A 40 -14.50 7.74 17.59
C ALA A 40 -15.89 7.56 16.94
N ASN A 41 -16.26 8.51 16.08
CA ASN A 41 -17.53 8.46 15.34
C ASN A 41 -17.45 7.63 14.06
N TYR A 42 -16.26 7.56 13.46
CA TYR A 42 -15.98 6.90 12.19
C TYR A 42 -14.66 6.15 12.27
N PHE A 43 -14.60 4.99 11.63
CA PHE A 43 -13.43 4.11 11.61
C PHE A 43 -13.11 3.80 10.16
N ILE A 44 -11.90 4.15 9.73
CA ILE A 44 -11.38 3.83 8.40
C ILE A 44 -10.31 2.77 8.63
N VAL A 45 -10.52 1.59 8.04
CA VAL A 45 -9.66 0.42 8.23
C VAL A 45 -9.21 -0.06 6.86
N GLU A 46 -7.92 -0.29 6.71
CA GLU A 46 -7.36 -0.93 5.51
C GLU A 46 -7.55 -2.45 5.61
N ASP A 47 -7.82 -3.10 4.48
CA ASP A 47 -8.27 -4.49 4.39
C ASP A 47 -7.34 -5.48 5.11
N SER A 48 -6.01 -5.30 5.03
CA SER A 48 -5.05 -6.21 5.67
C SER A 48 -5.09 -6.20 7.21
N TYR A 49 -5.80 -5.26 7.83
CA TYR A 49 -6.03 -5.23 9.28
C TYR A 49 -7.29 -5.99 9.72
N LEU A 50 -8.10 -6.47 8.77
CA LEU A 50 -9.27 -7.28 9.07
C LEU A 50 -8.89 -8.75 9.23
N SER A 51 -9.61 -9.48 10.08
CA SER A 51 -9.38 -10.91 10.24
C SER A 51 -9.92 -11.69 9.04
N GLU A 52 -9.33 -12.86 8.77
CA GLU A 52 -9.78 -13.75 7.70
C GLU A 52 -11.26 -14.13 7.80
N SER A 53 -11.77 -14.26 9.03
CA SER A 53 -13.20 -14.54 9.29
C SER A 53 -14.13 -13.43 8.79
N VAL A 54 -13.67 -12.17 8.80
CA VAL A 54 -14.42 -11.02 8.26
C VAL A 54 -14.35 -11.02 6.74
N CYS A 55 -13.19 -11.38 6.17
CA CYS A 55 -12.94 -11.32 4.74
C CYS A 55 -13.23 -12.62 3.98
N VAL A 56 -13.87 -13.63 4.60
CA VAL A 56 -14.06 -14.98 4.04
C VAL A 56 -14.70 -15.02 2.64
N ASN A 57 -15.57 -14.05 2.33
CA ASN A 57 -16.27 -13.96 1.05
C ASN A 57 -15.60 -13.00 0.04
N VAL A 58 -14.46 -12.42 0.40
CA VAL A 58 -13.71 -11.50 -0.46
C VAL A 58 -12.87 -12.32 -1.45
N ARG A 59 -12.95 -11.96 -2.74
CA ARG A 59 -12.11 -12.56 -3.79
C ARG A 59 -10.99 -11.60 -4.16
N TYR A 60 -9.81 -11.83 -3.60
CA TYR A 60 -8.63 -11.03 -3.88
C TYR A 60 -8.06 -11.33 -5.26
N ARG A 61 -7.60 -10.27 -5.94
CA ARG A 61 -6.73 -10.38 -7.12
C ARG A 61 -5.27 -10.36 -6.67
N GLN A 62 -4.40 -10.97 -7.45
CA GLN A 62 -2.96 -10.99 -7.18
C GLN A 62 -2.23 -10.01 -8.11
N LEU A 63 -1.15 -9.43 -7.59
CA LEU A 63 -0.26 -8.54 -8.34
C LEU A 63 1.15 -9.10 -8.29
N SER A 64 1.72 -9.38 -9.46
CA SER A 64 3.12 -9.78 -9.59
C SER A 64 4.01 -8.53 -9.64
N ARG A 65 5.06 -8.48 -8.81
CA ARG A 65 6.01 -7.36 -8.74
C ARG A 65 7.44 -7.88 -8.77
N ALA A 66 8.30 -7.20 -9.52
CA ALA A 66 9.74 -7.38 -9.50
C ALA A 66 10.41 -6.02 -9.25
N VAL A 67 11.51 -6.03 -8.50
CA VAL A 67 12.36 -4.86 -8.27
C VAL A 67 13.76 -5.24 -8.71
N LEU A 68 14.33 -4.44 -9.62
CA LEU A 68 15.62 -4.70 -10.24
C LEU A 68 16.55 -3.52 -9.95
N ILE A 69 17.81 -3.82 -9.67
CA ILE A 69 18.90 -2.84 -9.68
C ILE A 69 19.69 -3.14 -10.94
N THR A 70 19.79 -2.17 -11.83
CA THR A 70 20.51 -2.27 -13.11
C THR A 70 21.62 -1.23 -13.13
N ASP A 71 22.64 -1.46 -13.95
CA ASP A 71 23.82 -0.60 -14.14
C ASP A 71 23.71 0.30 -15.39
N GLN A 72 22.56 0.25 -16.08
CA GLN A 72 22.28 1.02 -17.28
C GLN A 72 20.77 1.04 -17.58
N SER A 73 20.35 2.02 -18.40
CA SER A 73 18.98 2.10 -18.91
C SER A 73 18.68 1.02 -19.96
N VAL A 74 17.42 0.59 -20.03
CA VAL A 74 16.89 -0.30 -21.08
C VAL A 74 17.03 0.32 -22.47
N LEU A 75 16.89 1.65 -22.60
CA LEU A 75 17.09 2.36 -23.85
C LEU A 75 18.27 3.33 -23.72
N LYS A 76 19.37 3.01 -24.40
CA LYS A 76 20.56 3.89 -24.40
C LYS A 76 20.26 5.19 -25.12
N THR A 77 20.43 6.31 -24.42
CA THR A 77 20.32 7.66 -24.97
C THR A 77 21.52 8.49 -24.53
N ASP A 78 21.68 9.70 -25.06
CA ASP A 78 22.77 10.61 -24.64
C ASP A 78 22.59 11.13 -23.20
N SER A 79 21.43 10.90 -22.57
CA SER A 79 21.13 11.32 -21.21
C SER A 79 20.74 10.12 -20.34
N GLU A 80 21.55 9.85 -19.32
CA GLU A 80 21.30 8.81 -18.30
C GLU A 80 20.28 9.24 -17.23
N GLN A 81 19.79 10.47 -17.26
CA GLN A 81 18.87 11.01 -16.26
C GLN A 81 17.45 11.05 -16.80
N GLN A 82 16.88 9.87 -17.03
CA GLN A 82 15.52 9.70 -17.51
C GLN A 82 14.69 8.83 -16.57
N VAL A 83 13.39 9.12 -16.51
CA VAL A 83 12.39 8.25 -15.90
C VAL A 83 11.50 7.79 -17.04
N SER A 84 11.40 6.48 -17.24
CA SER A 84 10.71 5.90 -18.38
C SER A 84 9.67 4.87 -17.94
N ILE A 85 8.64 4.72 -18.77
CA ILE A 85 7.62 3.68 -18.62
C ILE A 85 7.60 2.84 -19.90
N LEU A 86 7.78 1.54 -19.74
CA LEU A 86 7.74 0.56 -20.81
C LEU A 86 6.58 -0.40 -20.56
N THR A 87 5.67 -0.48 -21.52
CA THR A 87 4.59 -1.46 -21.52
C THR A 87 5.00 -2.64 -22.39
N VAL A 88 5.03 -3.83 -21.83
CA VAL A 88 5.30 -5.09 -22.54
C VAL A 88 3.98 -5.84 -22.68
N PRO A 89 3.40 -5.93 -23.90
CA PRO A 89 2.19 -6.70 -24.14
C PRO A 89 2.37 -8.18 -23.79
N PRO A 90 1.29 -8.90 -23.42
CA PRO A 90 1.37 -10.33 -23.17
C PRO A 90 1.68 -11.09 -24.48
N VAL A 91 2.54 -12.11 -24.40
CA VAL A 91 2.84 -13.01 -25.53
C VAL A 91 1.74 -14.06 -25.68
N ASP A 92 1.27 -14.62 -24.56
CA ASP A 92 0.23 -15.63 -24.53
C ASP A 92 -1.16 -15.02 -24.27
N LEU A 93 -2.18 -15.60 -24.91
CA LEU A 93 -3.58 -15.21 -24.71
C LEU A 93 -3.99 -15.37 -23.24
N GLY A 94 -4.65 -14.34 -22.71
CA GLY A 94 -5.16 -14.32 -21.33
C GLY A 94 -4.16 -13.91 -20.25
N GLN A 95 -2.89 -13.64 -20.61
CA GLN A 95 -1.92 -13.07 -19.67
C GLN A 95 -2.05 -11.54 -19.57
N PRO A 96 -1.74 -10.93 -18.41
CA PRO A 96 -1.75 -9.47 -18.28
C PRO A 96 -0.53 -8.85 -18.97
N ALA A 97 -0.68 -7.60 -19.45
CA ALA A 97 0.47 -6.79 -19.88
C ALA A 97 1.37 -6.47 -18.68
N VAL A 98 2.68 -6.37 -18.92
CA VAL A 98 3.66 -5.99 -17.91
C VAL A 98 3.98 -4.51 -18.04
N CYS A 99 4.00 -3.81 -16.91
CA CYS A 99 4.45 -2.42 -16.81
C CYS A 99 5.82 -2.39 -16.15
N VAL A 100 6.80 -1.81 -16.83
CA VAL A 100 8.16 -1.59 -16.31
C VAL A 100 8.31 -0.09 -16.12
N ILE A 101 8.69 0.32 -14.91
CA ILE A 101 8.99 1.72 -14.58
C ILE A 101 10.48 1.76 -14.24
N GLU A 102 11.23 2.49 -15.05
CA GLU A 102 12.65 2.72 -14.83
C GLU A 102 12.86 4.06 -14.12
N LEU A 103 13.60 4.03 -13.02
CA LEU A 103 13.91 5.20 -12.20
C LEU A 103 15.43 5.41 -12.20
N CYS A 104 15.90 6.55 -12.71
CA CYS A 104 17.30 6.95 -12.61
C CYS A 104 17.63 7.59 -11.25
N SER A 105 18.92 7.79 -10.94
CA SER A 105 19.39 8.31 -9.66
C SER A 105 18.78 9.66 -9.25
N SER A 106 18.35 10.51 -10.20
CA SER A 106 17.74 11.82 -9.89
C SER A 106 16.38 11.72 -9.19
N THR A 107 15.72 10.56 -9.23
CA THR A 107 14.49 10.31 -8.46
C THR A 107 14.77 10.10 -6.97
N MET A 108 16.05 9.99 -6.58
CA MET A 108 16.51 9.71 -5.23
C MET A 108 16.04 8.34 -4.69
N THR A 109 15.77 7.37 -5.59
CA THR A 109 15.37 6.00 -5.23
C THR A 109 16.46 4.95 -5.43
N CYS A 110 17.56 5.31 -6.09
CA CYS A 110 18.72 4.45 -6.33
C CYS A 110 20.01 5.26 -6.25
N MET A 111 21.13 4.58 -6.01
CA MET A 111 22.45 5.23 -6.03
C MET A 111 22.82 5.65 -7.45
N LYS A 112 23.69 6.64 -7.57
CA LYS A 112 24.34 6.94 -8.85
C LYS A 112 25.42 5.89 -9.10
N ASP A 113 25.50 5.39 -10.33
CA ASP A 113 26.60 4.55 -10.78
C ASP A 113 27.96 5.27 -10.67
#